data_AF-A0A5D6Y4C9-F1
#
_entry.id   AF-A0A5D6Y4C9-F1
#
_cell.length_a   1.000
_cell.length_b   1.000
_cell.length_c   1.000
_cell.angle_alpha   90.00
_cell.angle_beta   90.00
_cell.angle_gamma   90.00
#
_symmetry.space_group_name_H-M   'P 1'
#
loop_
_entity.id
_entity.type
_entity.pdbx_description
1 polymer ?
#
loop_
_entity_poly.entity_id
_entity_poly.type
_entity_poly.pdbx_seq_one_letter_code
_entity_poly.pdbx_strand_id
1 'polypeptide(L)' 'DLGVARFVLGVEVSQHLEQRMTTMKQSRYISDVAQRFGQHSARPTFNPCPSGDCPCVAQAPASDAER' A
#
# COMPACT_ATOMS: atom_id res chain seq x y z
N ASP A 1 19.76 -7.48 -7.06
CA ASP A 1 19.37 -7.11 -5.68
C ASP A 1 18.79 -5.70 -5.71
N LEU A 2 17.71 -5.45 -4.98
CA LEU A 2 17.02 -4.14 -4.97
C LEU A 2 17.76 -3.10 -4.11
N GLY A 3 18.69 -3.52 -3.26
CA GLY A 3 19.52 -2.61 -2.45
C GLY A 3 18.68 -1.61 -1.65
N VAL A 4 19.01 -0.32 -1.75
CA VAL A 4 18.29 0.77 -1.09
C VAL A 4 16.83 0.90 -1.56
N ALA A 5 16.51 0.46 -2.78
CA ALA A 5 15.15 0.50 -3.31
C ALA A 5 14.24 -0.58 -2.69
N ARG A 6 14.80 -1.50 -1.89
CA ARG A 6 14.02 -2.49 -1.14
C ARG A 6 13.08 -1.83 -0.13
N PHE A 7 13.45 -0.67 0.42
CA PHE A 7 12.63 0.07 1.38
C PHE A 7 12.58 1.55 1.03
N VAL A 8 11.45 2.00 0.49
CA VAL A 8 11.23 3.41 0.11
C VAL A 8 10.01 3.92 0.86
N LEU A 9 10.16 4.98 1.65
CA LEU A 9 9.06 5.62 2.39
C LEU A 9 8.20 4.64 3.24
N GLY A 10 8.82 3.61 3.82
CA GLY A 10 8.11 2.58 4.59
C GLY A 10 7.37 1.52 3.77
N VAL A 11 7.53 1.58 2.44
CA VAL A 11 7.09 0.55 1.49
C VAL A 11 8.24 -0.42 1.24
N GLU A 12 8.00 -1.70 1.49
CA GLU A 12 8.93 -2.76 1.12
C GLU A 12 8.61 -3.25 -0.30
N VAL A 13 9.60 -3.19 -1.18
CA VAL A 13 9.54 -3.66 -2.55
C VAL A 13 10.24 -5.00 -2.66
N SER A 14 9.61 -5.97 -3.31
CA SER A 14 10.16 -7.31 -3.55
C SER A 14 10.03 -7.65 -5.03
N GLN A 15 11.10 -8.20 -5.61
CA GLN A 15 11.14 -8.59 -7.02
C GLN A 15 11.23 -10.11 -7.12
N HIS A 16 10.26 -10.71 -7.81
CA HIS A 16 10.20 -12.14 -8.11
C HIS A 16 10.52 -12.34 -9.60
N LEU A 17 11.80 -12.54 -9.90
CA LEU A 17 12.31 -12.62 -11.29
C LEU A 17 11.68 -13.77 -12.07
N GLU A 18 11.50 -14.94 -11.45
CA GLU A 18 10.90 -16.13 -12.06
C GLU A 18 9.45 -15.89 -12.51
N GLN A 19 8.71 -15.11 -11.72
CA GLN A 19 7.31 -14.79 -11.97
C GLN A 19 7.15 -13.48 -12.76
N ARG A 20 8.27 -12.81 -13.10
CA ARG A 20 8.30 -11.45 -13.67
C ARG A 20 7.39 -10.47 -12.92
N MET A 21 7.33 -10.62 -11.60
CA MET A 21 6.40 -9.90 -10.74
C MET A 21 7.17 -9.03 -9.75
N THR A 22 6.70 -7.81 -9.53
CA THR A 22 7.19 -6.93 -8.48
C THR A 22 6.05 -6.70 -7.51
N THR A 23 6.28 -6.96 -6.23
CA THR A 23 5.30 -6.77 -5.17
C THR A 23 5.74 -5.63 -4.25
N MET A 24 4.76 -4.93 -3.70
CA MET A 24 4.96 -3.84 -2.75
C MET A 24 4.09 -4.14 -1.54
N LYS A 25 4.66 -4.03 -0.33
CA LYS A 25 3.92 -4.21 0.93
C LYS A 25 4.25 -3.10 1.92
N GLN A 26 3.26 -2.68 2.68
CA GLN A 26 3.38 -1.64 3.70
C GLN A 26 3.01 -2.19 5.09
N SER A 27 3.56 -3.34 5.46
CA SER A 27 3.18 -4.03 6.69
C SER A 27 3.42 -3.18 7.93
N ARG A 28 4.53 -2.43 7.98
CA ARG A 28 4.85 -1.54 9.10
C ARG A 28 3.87 -0.38 9.22
N TYR A 29 3.55 0.29 8.10
CA TYR A 29 2.55 1.36 8.09
C TYR A 29 1.20 0.88 8.60
N ILE A 30 0.75 -0.29 8.16
CA ILE A 30 -0.52 -0.90 8.62
C ILE A 30 -0.46 -1.14 10.14
N SER A 31 0.63 -1.70 10.66
CA SER A 31 0.81 -1.90 12.10
C SER A 31 0.81 -0.60 12.89
N ASP A 32 1.51 0.43 12.41
CA ASP A 32 1.60 1.74 13.06
C ASP A 32 0.23 2.43 13.10
N VAL A 33 -0.55 2.37 12.02
CA VAL A 33 -1.92 2.88 11.96
C VAL A 33 -2.83 2.12 12.92
N ALA A 34 -2.79 0.78 12.88
CA ALA A 34 -3.60 -0.04 13.77
C ALA A 34 -3.31 0.27 15.24
N GLN A 35 -2.04 0.43 15.62
CA GLN A 35 -1.64 0.84 16.96
C GLN A 35 -2.13 2.25 17.31
N ARG A 36 -1.93 3.22 16.40
CA ARG A 36 -2.31 4.63 16.62
C ARG A 36 -3.80 4.80 16.93
N PHE A 37 -4.65 3.97 16.32
CA PHE A 37 -6.10 4.01 16.51
C PHE A 37 -6.65 2.92 17.46
N GLY A 38 -5.78 2.20 18.19
CA GLY A 38 -6.19 1.16 19.13
C GLY A 38 -6.85 -0.07 18.47
N GLN A 39 -6.64 -0.27 17.17
CA GLN A 39 -7.23 -1.35 16.37
C GLN A 39 -6.39 -2.64 16.43
N HIS A 40 -5.97 -3.06 17.62
CA HIS A 40 -5.10 -4.22 17.81
C HIS A 40 -5.70 -5.55 17.32
N SER A 41 -7.02 -5.64 17.23
CA SER A 41 -7.76 -6.81 16.74
C SER A 41 -8.23 -6.68 15.29
N ALA A 42 -7.75 -5.68 14.55
CA ALA A 42 -8.08 -5.52 13.13
C ALA A 42 -7.66 -6.77 12.35
N ARG A 43 -8.60 -7.34 11.59
CA ARG A 43 -8.33 -8.49 10.72
C ARG A 43 -7.96 -7.98 9.33
N PRO A 44 -7.05 -8.67 8.62
CA PRO A 44 -6.86 -8.43 7.20
C PRO A 44 -8.20 -8.58 6.48
N THR A 45 -8.58 -7.60 5.68
CA THR A 45 -9.77 -7.66 4.83
C THR A 45 -9.31 -7.49 3.39
N PHE A 46 -10.10 -7.99 2.44
CA PHE A 46 -9.87 -7.66 1.04
C PHE A 46 -10.15 -6.19 0.79
N ASN A 47 -9.41 -5.58 -0.14
CA ASN A 47 -9.74 -4.26 -0.66
C ASN A 47 -11.24 -4.27 -1.05
N PRO A 48 -12.08 -3.40 -0.45
CA PRO A 48 -13.50 -3.34 -0.79
C PRO A 48 -13.73 -2.93 -2.24
N CYS A 49 -12.71 -2.36 -2.91
CA CYS A 49 -12.73 -2.13 -4.34
C CYS A 49 -12.48 -3.43 -5.12
N PRO A 50 -13.39 -3.83 -6.01
CA PRO A 50 -13.16 -4.90 -6.97
C PRO A 50 -11.85 -4.73 -7.72
N SER A 51 -11.19 -5.84 -8.05
CA SER A 51 -10.01 -5.83 -8.91
C SER A 51 -10.33 -5.13 -10.25
N GLY A 52 -9.77 -3.94 -10.46
CA GLY A 52 -10.08 -3.10 -11.64
C GLY A 52 -10.63 -1.71 -11.27
N ASP A 53 -11.26 -1.58 -10.10
CA ASP A 53 -11.70 -0.30 -9.52
C ASP A 53 -10.56 0.35 -8.73
N CYS A 54 -9.38 0.41 -9.35
CA CYS A 54 -8.36 1.33 -8.89
C CYS A 54 -9.02 2.73 -8.94
N PRO A 55 -8.88 3.59 -7.91
CA PRO A 55 -9.26 4.99 -8.01
C PRO A 55 -8.35 5.65 -9.05
N CYS A 56 -8.65 5.39 -10.31
CA CYS A 56 -8.11 6.12 -11.43
C CYS A 56 -8.58 7.57 -11.29
N VAL A 57 -7.84 8.46 -11.93
CA VAL A 57 -7.90 9.94 -11.97
C VAL A 57 -9.23 10.61 -11.56
N ALA A 58 -10.38 9.99 -11.80
CA ALA A 58 -11.70 10.40 -11.35
C ALA A 58 -11.85 10.64 -9.82
N GLN A 59 -11.06 9.98 -8.97
CA GLN A 59 -11.07 10.22 -7.51
C GLN A 59 -9.85 10.99 -7.00
N ALA A 60 -8.96 11.41 -7.89
CA ALA A 60 -7.89 12.31 -7.49
C ALA A 60 -8.50 13.68 -7.13
N PRO A 61 -8.00 14.36 -6.09
CA PRO A 61 -8.44 15.72 -5.78
C PRO A 61 -8.31 16.58 -7.03
N ALA A 62 -9.41 17.22 -7.44
CA ALA A 62 -9.47 18.00 -8.67
C ALA A 62 -8.83 19.39 -8.47
N SER A 63 -8.55 19.75 -7.22
CA SER A 63 -7.96 21.03 -6.84
C SER A 63 -7.05 20.91 -5.60
N ASP A 64 -6.15 21.87 -5.43
CA ASP A 64 -5.27 21.97 -4.24
C ASP A 64 -6.05 22.16 -2.93
N ALA A 65 -7.33 22.56 -3.00
CA ALA A 65 -8.19 22.68 -1.82
C ALA A 65 -8.68 21.30 -1.31
N GLU A 66 -8.68 20.28 -2.16
CA GLU A 66 -9.11 18.92 -1.85
C GLU A 66 -7.94 17.98 -1.54
N ARG A 67 -6.71 18.48 -1.68
CA ARG A 67 -5.46 17.74 -1.49
C ARG A 67 -4.94 17.87 -0.07
#